data_AF-A0A2V8I3H1-F1
#
_entry.id   AF-A0A2V8I3H1-F1
#
_cell.length_a   1.000
_cell.length_b   1.000
_cell.length_c   1.000
_cell.angle_alpha   90.00
_cell.angle_beta   90.00
_cell.angle_gamma   90.00
#
_symmetry.space_group_name_H-M   'P 1'
#
loop_
_entity.id
_entity.type
_entity.pdbx_description
1 polymer ?
#
loop_
_entity_poly.entity_id
_entity_poly.type
_entity_poly.pdbx_seq_one_letter_code
_entity_poly.pdbx_strand_id
1 'polypeptide(L)'
;MKTWYGSAAKAEATAGRAERKVERTEEKAERKVARTEAKADRKIDRTEDKISPRRVGTPATATAKCNDGTYSYAERHQGACSNHGGVAEFYK
;
A
#
# COMPACT_ATOMS: atom_id res chain seq x y z
N MET A 1 -54.18 35.58 -12.63
CA MET A 1 -53.60 34.76 -11.53
C MET A 1 -52.13 34.50 -11.85
N LYS A 2 -51.18 34.85 -10.97
CA LYS A 2 -49.73 34.71 -11.24
C LYS A 2 -49.22 33.34 -10.75
N THR A 3 -48.44 32.65 -11.58
CA THR A 3 -48.01 31.27 -11.43
C THR A 3 -46.99 31.09 -10.29
N TRP A 4 -47.45 30.60 -9.14
CA TRP A 4 -46.61 30.22 -7.99
C TRP A 4 -45.85 28.90 -8.19
N TYR A 5 -46.31 28.04 -9.10
CA TYR A 5 -45.81 26.67 -9.28
C TYR A 5 -44.34 26.58 -9.75
N GLY A 6 -43.86 27.58 -10.50
CA GLY A 6 -42.48 27.60 -11.02
C GLY A 6 -41.40 27.88 -9.97
N SER A 7 -41.78 28.45 -8.82
CA SER A 7 -40.84 28.71 -7.72
C SER A 7 -40.59 27.48 -6.86
N ALA A 8 -41.64 26.68 -6.64
CA ALA A 8 -41.56 25.41 -5.93
C ALA A 8 -40.67 24.40 -6.68
N ALA A 9 -40.88 24.24 -8.00
CA ALA A 9 -40.08 23.33 -8.82
C ALA A 9 -38.58 23.70 -8.86
N LYS A 10 -38.25 25.00 -8.78
CA LYS A 10 -36.84 25.45 -8.69
C LYS A 10 -36.23 25.16 -7.33
N ALA A 11 -37.01 25.25 -6.25
CA ALA A 11 -36.55 24.91 -4.90
C ALA A 11 -36.28 23.40 -4.75
N GLU A 12 -37.10 22.55 -5.37
CA GLU A 12 -36.89 21.09 -5.38
C GLU A 12 -35.65 20.71 -6.20
N ALA A 13 -35.42 21.39 -7.33
CA ALA A 13 -34.22 21.16 -8.15
C ALA A 13 -32.92 21.59 -7.43
N THR A 14 -32.94 22.66 -6.63
CA THR A 14 -31.78 23.07 -5.83
C THR A 14 -31.56 22.14 -4.64
N ALA A 15 -32.63 21.66 -3.99
CA ALA A 15 -32.56 20.62 -2.96
C ALA A 15 -31.92 19.33 -3.50
N GLY A 16 -32.43 18.79 -4.62
CA GLY A 16 -31.85 17.59 -5.24
C GLY A 16 -30.42 17.78 -5.79
N ARG A 17 -29.97 19.01 -6.02
CA ARG A 17 -28.55 19.31 -6.34
C ARG A 17 -27.69 19.39 -5.08
N ALA A 18 -28.26 19.80 -3.95
CA ALA A 18 -27.58 19.80 -2.65
C ALA A 18 -27.35 18.37 -2.17
N GLU A 19 -28.36 17.50 -2.27
CA GLU A 19 -28.25 16.09 -1.86
C GLU A 19 -27.18 15.33 -2.66
N ARG A 20 -27.16 15.48 -3.99
CA ARG A 20 -26.10 14.90 -4.85
C ARG A 20 -24.70 15.43 -4.54
N LYS A 21 -24.58 16.64 -3.98
CA LYS A 21 -23.28 17.16 -3.53
C LYS A 21 -22.86 16.50 -2.22
N VAL A 22 -23.80 16.25 -1.31
CA VAL A 22 -23.55 15.56 -0.03
C VAL A 22 -23.11 14.12 -0.30
N GLU A 23 -23.86 13.36 -1.11
CA GLU A 23 -23.51 11.99 -1.48
C GLU A 23 -22.11 11.89 -2.11
N ARG A 24 -21.79 12.81 -3.04
CA ARG A 24 -20.45 12.86 -3.66
C ARG A 24 -19.34 13.22 -2.67
N THR A 25 -19.63 14.00 -1.63
CA THR A 25 -18.64 14.30 -0.60
C THR A 25 -18.41 13.12 0.34
N GLU A 26 -19.46 12.34 0.61
CA GLU A 26 -19.41 11.12 1.42
C GLU A 26 -18.61 10.04 0.70
N GLU A 27 -18.91 9.74 -0.57
CA GLU A 27 -18.13 8.78 -1.37
C GLU A 27 -16.64 9.19 -1.46
N LYS A 28 -16.38 10.49 -1.56
CA LYS A 28 -15.00 11.02 -1.57
C LYS A 28 -14.32 10.87 -0.20
N ALA A 29 -15.07 10.93 0.89
CA ALA A 29 -14.54 10.67 2.23
C ALA A 29 -14.22 9.18 2.40
N GLU A 30 -15.14 8.30 2.00
CA GLU A 30 -14.94 6.85 2.08
C GLU A 30 -13.75 6.38 1.22
N ARG A 31 -13.61 6.89 -0.01
CA ARG A 31 -12.43 6.59 -0.84
C ARG A 31 -11.12 7.06 -0.22
N LYS A 32 -11.13 8.11 0.60
CA LYS A 32 -9.94 8.55 1.34
C LYS A 32 -9.63 7.60 2.49
N VAL A 33 -10.65 7.13 3.21
CA VAL A 33 -10.52 6.15 4.29
C VAL A 33 -9.98 4.82 3.74
N ALA A 34 -10.56 4.28 2.67
CA ALA A 34 -10.07 3.06 2.02
C ALA A 34 -8.62 3.19 1.55
N ARG A 35 -8.21 4.37 1.05
CA ARG A 35 -6.83 4.64 0.66
C ARG A 35 -5.88 4.69 1.86
N THR A 36 -6.32 5.17 3.02
CA THR A 36 -5.49 5.18 4.24
C THR A 36 -5.35 3.78 4.82
N GLU A 37 -6.41 2.97 4.77
CA GLU A 37 -6.40 1.57 5.21
C GLU A 37 -5.46 0.75 4.33
N ALA A 38 -5.61 0.80 3.01
CA ALA A 38 -4.71 0.09 2.09
C ALA A 38 -3.23 0.50 2.23
N LYS A 39 -2.95 1.73 2.66
CA LYS A 39 -1.58 2.19 2.97
C LYS A 39 -1.08 1.64 4.30
N ALA A 40 -1.95 1.47 5.29
CA ALA A 40 -1.63 0.84 6.56
C ALA A 40 -1.32 -0.63 6.34
N ASP A 41 -2.17 -1.37 5.60
CA ASP A 41 -1.98 -2.79 5.30
C ASP A 41 -0.65 -3.04 4.57
N ARG A 42 -0.33 -2.23 3.54
CA ARG A 42 0.98 -2.28 2.87
C ARG A 42 2.16 -1.98 3.79
N LYS A 43 1.96 -1.19 4.84
CA LYS A 43 3.02 -0.91 5.82
C LYS A 43 3.21 -2.11 6.74
N ILE A 44 2.14 -2.79 7.13
CA ILE A 44 2.17 -4.01 7.95
C ILE A 44 2.84 -5.16 7.19
N ASP A 45 2.40 -5.46 5.98
CA ASP A 45 3.00 -6.48 5.11
C ASP A 45 4.53 -6.28 4.95
N ARG A 46 4.95 -5.03 4.72
CA ARG A 46 6.38 -4.67 4.64
C ARG A 46 7.12 -4.82 5.96
N THR A 47 6.47 -4.62 7.11
CA THR A 47 7.11 -4.86 8.41
C THR A 47 7.19 -6.36 8.70
N GLU A 48 6.20 -7.14 8.26
CA GLU A 48 6.20 -8.60 8.39
C GLU A 48 7.29 -9.24 7.51
N ASP A 49 7.47 -8.79 6.27
CA ASP A 49 8.60 -9.21 5.40
C ASP A 49 9.97 -8.93 6.05
N LYS A 50 10.07 -7.83 6.79
CA LYS A 50 11.30 -7.44 7.52
C LYS A 50 11.55 -8.28 8.78
N ILE A 51 10.49 -8.76 9.44
CA ILE A 51 10.57 -9.52 10.69
C ILE A 51 10.54 -11.03 10.41
N SER A 52 10.17 -11.42 9.19
CA SER A 52 10.11 -12.80 8.76
C SER A 52 11.46 -13.51 8.97
N PRO A 53 11.47 -14.72 9.57
CA PRO A 53 12.68 -15.51 9.78
C PRO A 53 13.37 -15.91 8.46
N ARG A 54 12.76 -15.62 7.30
CA ARG A 54 13.40 -15.70 5.98
C ARG A 54 14.54 -14.69 5.77
N ARG A 55 14.50 -13.55 6.50
CA ARG A 55 15.61 -12.60 6.67
C ARG A 55 16.57 -12.99 7.79
N VAL A 56 16.21 -14.00 8.58
CA VAL A 56 17.01 -14.55 9.68
C VAL A 56 17.45 -15.95 9.25
N GLY A 57 18.14 -16.03 8.12
CA GLY A 57 18.69 -17.30 7.67
C GLY A 57 19.66 -17.85 8.73
N THR A 58 19.42 -19.08 9.14
CA THR A 58 20.37 -19.81 9.95
C THR A 58 21.59 -20.14 9.07
N PRO A 59 22.81 -19.75 9.48
CA PRO A 59 24.01 -19.69 8.62
C PRO A 59 24.62 -21.05 8.23
N ALA A 60 23.93 -22.17 8.46
CA ALA A 60 24.54 -23.50 8.34
C ALA A 60 24.78 -23.97 6.88
N THR A 61 24.05 -23.41 5.90
CA THR A 61 24.18 -23.79 4.47
C THR A 61 24.21 -22.61 3.51
N ALA A 62 24.19 -21.38 4.02
CA ALA A 62 24.33 -20.18 3.20
C ALA A 62 25.72 -20.19 2.55
N THR A 63 25.84 -19.84 1.28
CA THR A 63 27.14 -19.65 0.59
C THR A 63 27.61 -18.21 0.68
N ALA A 64 26.70 -17.30 0.99
CA ALA A 64 27.00 -15.92 1.29
C ALA A 64 25.94 -15.28 2.18
N LYS A 65 26.32 -14.25 2.94
CA LYS A 65 25.41 -13.30 3.54
C LYS A 65 25.30 -12.09 2.65
N CYS A 66 24.10 -11.61 2.40
CA CYS A 66 23.85 -10.36 1.70
C CYS A 66 23.92 -9.17 2.65
N ASN A 67 24.18 -7.99 2.08
CA ASN A 67 24.23 -6.74 2.84
C ASN A 67 22.92 -6.38 3.54
N ASP A 68 21.76 -6.92 3.10
CA ASP A 68 20.46 -6.70 3.74
C ASP A 68 20.12 -7.72 4.86
N GLY A 69 21.08 -8.56 5.26
CA GLY A 69 20.93 -9.57 6.31
C GLY A 69 20.29 -10.86 5.83
N THR A 70 19.83 -10.91 4.58
CA THR A 70 19.46 -12.18 3.95
C THR A 70 20.69 -13.02 3.68
N TYR A 71 20.48 -14.30 3.45
CA TYR A 71 21.53 -15.23 3.10
C TYR A 71 21.33 -15.65 1.65
N SER A 72 22.40 -15.55 0.87
CA SER A 72 22.50 -16.07 -0.48
C SER A 72 23.05 -17.49 -0.44
N TYR A 73 22.48 -18.35 -1.28
CA TYR A 73 22.89 -19.74 -1.47
C TYR A 73 23.45 -19.95 -2.88
N ALA A 74 23.86 -18.86 -3.54
CA ALA A 74 24.38 -18.91 -4.90
C ALA A 74 25.67 -19.74 -4.98
N GLU A 75 25.69 -20.75 -5.86
CA GLU A 75 26.86 -21.59 -6.15
C GLU A 75 27.99 -20.82 -6.86
N ARG A 76 27.63 -19.70 -7.50
CA ARG A 76 28.53 -18.84 -8.26
C ARG A 76 28.50 -17.42 -7.69
N HIS A 77 29.68 -16.86 -7.43
CA HIS A 77 29.83 -15.54 -6.79
C HIS A 77 29.34 -14.35 -7.65
N GLN A 78 29.12 -14.56 -8.96
CA GLN A 78 28.69 -13.51 -9.88
C GLN A 78 27.18 -13.27 -9.82
N GLY A 79 26.78 -12.07 -9.41
CA GLY A 79 25.38 -11.66 -9.26
C GLY A 79 24.74 -12.05 -7.91
N ALA A 80 25.53 -12.63 -6.99
CA ALA A 80 25.04 -12.90 -5.65
C ALA A 80 24.64 -11.59 -4.95
N CYS A 81 23.46 -11.58 -4.34
CA CYS A 81 22.92 -10.43 -3.61
C CYS A 81 22.76 -9.14 -4.43
N SER A 82 22.69 -9.16 -5.77
CA SER A 82 22.57 -7.93 -6.58
C SER A 82 21.36 -7.07 -6.20
N ASN A 83 20.21 -7.69 -5.92
CA ASN A 83 19.01 -6.97 -5.45
C ASN A 83 19.07 -6.63 -3.95
N HIS A 84 20.03 -7.21 -3.24
CA HIS A 84 20.21 -7.10 -1.79
C HIS A 84 21.44 -6.23 -1.44
N GLY A 85 21.94 -5.45 -2.40
CA GLY A 85 23.05 -4.51 -2.21
C GLY A 85 24.44 -5.14 -2.29
N GLY A 86 24.56 -6.34 -2.86
CA GLY A 86 25.80 -7.09 -2.93
C GLY A 86 26.04 -7.98 -1.72
N VAL A 87 27.12 -8.75 -1.80
CA VAL A 87 27.48 -9.75 -0.79
C VAL A 87 28.24 -9.08 0.35
N ALA A 88 27.84 -9.40 1.58
CA ALA A 88 28.51 -9.00 2.82
C ALA A 88 29.64 -9.97 3.19
N GLU A 89 29.37 -11.27 3.13
CA GLU A 89 30.32 -12.32 3.53
C GLU A 89 30.10 -13.57 2.68
N PHE A 90 31.14 -14.27 2.26
CA PHE A 90 31.00 -15.58 1.62
C PHE A 90 31.35 -16.67 2.63
N TYR A 91 30.47 -17.67 2.73
CA TYR A 91 30.66 -18.87 3.54
C TYR A 91 31.16 -19.98 2.62
N LYS A 92 32.23 -20.65 3.03
CA LYS A 92 32.96 -21.64 2.22
C LYS A 92 32.43 -23.04 2.43
#